data_AF-A0A177MMX3-F1
#
_entry.id   AF-A0A177MMX3-F1
#
_cell.length_a   1.000
_cell.length_b   1.000
_cell.length_c   1.000
_cell.angle_alpha   90.00
_cell.angle_beta   90.00
_cell.angle_gamma   90.00
#
_symmetry.space_group_name_H-M   'P 1'
#
loop_
_entity.id
_entity.type
_entity.pdbx_description
1 polymer ?
#
loop_
_entity_poly.entity_id
_entity_poly.type
_entity_poly.pdbx_seq_one_letter_code
_entity_poly.pdbx_strand_id
1 'polypeptide(L)'
;MNCLIFPWALWLLMTLATNLHADTTTNATDPLCADAELWSGKLVTDICWSCLFPIRAAGASLGGGNVPSIATDEKFCFCTDPMGIPQLGMTVGLWNPARLIEIVRNPWCSPALGGHKISASNVRLISTTGKADFDASEMSFFNYHYFAFPLTIMLDLFWDGRCNSDGYRDFDLLYVSELDPTWNSDLLAFFTSPETALFANPVAISACVADAAAAATGNPLDALFWCAGAWGHMYPLSGISPTSYGTDPRITSLLVTRATAALHRRGLAWKTSGNDALCGGTIYPFIPKSQYRLSMFYPVAETESNHVIGETTFKWGAGRTYPGPGEDHLYLLWRWQDCCVGL
;
A
#
# COMPACT_ATOMS: atom_id res chain seq x y z
N MET A 1 51.85 23.63 59.09
CA MET A 1 51.83 22.40 58.26
C MET A 1 50.38 22.07 58.00
N ASN A 2 49.98 22.21 56.75
CA ASN A 2 48.61 22.51 56.32
C ASN A 2 47.69 21.28 56.28
N CYS A 3 46.49 21.45 56.84
CA CYS A 3 45.25 20.83 56.35
C CYS A 3 44.99 21.24 54.90
N LEU A 4 44.49 20.32 54.06
CA LEU A 4 43.62 20.53 52.87
C LEU A 4 43.18 19.13 52.38
N ILE A 5 41.95 18.67 52.60
CA ILE A 5 40.70 18.95 51.85
C ILE A 5 40.60 18.15 50.52
N PHE A 6 39.71 17.15 50.58
CA PHE A 6 38.77 16.63 49.55
C PHE A 6 39.27 16.03 48.21
N PRO A 7 39.01 14.73 47.95
CA PRO A 7 39.25 14.08 46.65
C PRO A 7 38.08 14.27 45.65
N TRP A 8 37.15 15.20 45.89
CA TRP A 8 35.92 15.31 45.10
C TRP A 8 36.06 16.22 43.87
N ALA A 9 37.16 16.96 43.76
CA ALA A 9 37.42 17.86 42.63
C ALA A 9 37.89 17.15 41.35
N LEU A 10 38.41 15.91 41.44
CA LEU A 10 38.88 15.18 40.26
C LEU A 10 37.74 14.52 39.46
N TRP A 11 36.60 14.25 40.10
CA TRP A 11 35.43 13.65 39.45
C TRP A 11 34.62 14.66 38.63
N LEU A 12 34.72 15.96 38.95
CA LEU A 12 33.96 17.00 38.25
C LEU A 12 34.63 17.46 36.93
N LEU A 13 35.92 17.16 36.74
CA LEU A 13 36.68 17.53 35.54
C LEU A 13 36.73 16.43 34.47
N MET A 14 36.38 15.19 34.81
CA MET A 14 36.24 14.10 33.82
C MET A 14 34.83 13.96 33.23
N THR A 15 33.84 14.68 33.77
CA THR A 15 32.46 14.70 33.23
C THR A 15 32.24 15.74 32.12
N LEU A 16 33.26 16.50 31.73
CA LEU A 16 33.17 17.57 30.71
C LEU A 16 33.89 17.26 29.38
N ALA A 17 34.33 16.01 29.17
CA ALA A 17 34.99 15.58 27.94
C ALA A 17 34.27 14.43 27.22
N THR A 18 32.95 14.32 27.37
CA THR A 18 32.15 13.59 26.38
C THR A 18 32.08 14.46 25.14
N ASN A 19 32.91 14.13 24.15
CA ASN A 19 32.67 14.56 22.79
C ASN A 19 31.23 14.16 22.46
N LEU A 20 30.30 15.12 22.40
CA LEU A 20 29.09 14.98 21.63
C LEU A 20 29.54 14.79 20.18
N HIS A 21 29.80 13.54 19.81
CA HIS A 21 29.64 13.13 18.43
C HIS A 21 28.13 13.13 18.22
N ALA A 22 27.60 14.31 17.88
CA ALA A 22 26.45 14.34 17.01
C ALA A 22 26.93 13.70 15.71
N ASP A 23 26.75 12.39 15.59
CA ASP A 23 26.72 11.74 14.29
C ASP A 23 25.59 12.41 13.54
N THR A 24 25.96 13.48 12.83
CA THR A 24 25.15 14.00 11.76
C THR A 24 25.27 12.90 10.72
N THR A 25 24.33 11.95 10.73
CA THR A 25 24.17 11.01 9.64
C THR A 25 23.83 11.84 8.42
N THR A 26 24.86 12.30 7.72
CA THR A 26 24.73 12.66 6.33
C THR A 26 24.23 11.39 5.66
N ASN A 27 22.95 11.36 5.31
CA ASN A 27 22.33 10.27 4.56
C ASN A 27 23.14 10.10 3.28
N ALA A 28 24.12 9.20 3.29
CA ALA A 28 24.73 8.70 2.09
C ALA A 28 23.58 7.99 1.37
N THR A 29 23.05 8.63 0.34
CA THR A 29 21.99 8.08 -0.50
C THR A 29 22.54 6.81 -1.14
N ASP A 30 22.25 5.65 -0.57
CA ASP A 30 22.45 4.38 -1.26
C ASP A 30 21.48 4.39 -2.44
N PRO A 31 21.95 4.45 -3.70
CA PRO A 31 21.05 4.49 -4.85
C PRO A 31 20.22 3.20 -4.99
N LEU A 32 20.60 2.13 -4.27
CA LEU A 32 19.85 0.87 -4.21
C LEU A 32 18.88 0.82 -3.03
N CYS A 33 18.90 1.81 -2.13
CA CYS A 33 17.97 1.94 -1.03
C CYS A 33 17.75 3.41 -0.67
N ALA A 34 17.01 4.10 -1.52
CA ALA A 34 16.76 5.52 -1.35
C ALA A 34 15.70 5.77 -0.26
N ASP A 35 15.88 6.85 0.48
CA ASP A 35 14.90 7.32 1.47
C ASP A 35 13.71 7.97 0.74
N ALA A 36 12.49 7.51 1.03
CA ALA A 36 11.27 8.15 0.55
C ALA A 36 10.92 9.43 1.33
N GLU A 37 11.61 9.67 2.45
CA GLU A 37 11.40 10.77 3.38
C GLU A 37 9.96 10.80 3.93
N LEU A 38 9.36 9.61 4.11
CA LEU A 38 7.98 9.45 4.56
C LEU A 38 7.70 10.18 5.87
N TRP A 39 8.64 10.15 6.82
CA TRP A 39 8.50 10.77 8.15
C TRP A 39 8.93 12.23 8.21
N SER A 40 9.12 12.87 7.05
CA SER A 40 9.45 14.29 6.93
C SER A 40 8.19 15.15 6.72
N GLY A 41 8.37 16.44 6.41
CA GLY A 41 7.27 17.31 5.98
C GLY A 41 6.48 16.78 4.77
N LYS A 42 7.08 15.86 3.98
CA LYS A 42 6.40 15.18 2.87
C LYS A 42 5.18 14.39 3.29
N LEU A 43 5.11 13.93 4.54
CA LEU A 43 3.92 13.26 5.05
C LEU A 43 2.65 14.12 4.88
N VAL A 44 2.80 15.44 4.96
CA VAL A 44 1.69 16.38 4.85
C VAL A 44 1.57 16.94 3.43
N THR A 45 2.68 17.23 2.76
CA THR A 45 2.65 17.87 1.42
C THR A 45 2.41 16.89 0.29
N ASP A 46 2.86 15.64 0.44
CA ASP A 46 2.95 14.67 -0.66
C ASP A 46 1.76 13.70 -0.68
N ILE A 47 0.74 13.97 0.14
CA ILE A 47 -0.50 13.19 0.23
C ILE A 47 -1.66 13.98 -0.37
N CYS A 48 -2.46 13.31 -1.20
CA CYS A 48 -3.67 13.89 -1.77
C CYS A 48 -4.81 14.01 -0.75
N TRP A 49 -4.85 15.11 0.00
CA TRP A 49 -5.93 15.36 0.97
C TRP A 49 -7.30 15.58 0.33
N SER A 50 -7.35 16.08 -0.91
CA SER A 50 -8.60 16.17 -1.68
C SER A 50 -9.16 14.79 -2.04
N CYS A 51 -8.32 13.75 -2.07
CA CYS A 51 -8.71 12.38 -2.39
C CYS A 51 -9.44 11.65 -1.24
N LEU A 52 -9.52 12.25 -0.03
CA LEU A 52 -10.42 11.78 1.03
C LEU A 52 -11.90 11.90 0.61
N PHE A 53 -12.21 12.82 -0.30
CA PHE A 53 -13.55 13.04 -0.81
C PHE A 53 -13.89 12.10 -1.97
N PRO A 54 -15.17 11.74 -2.15
CA PRO A 54 -16.33 12.21 -1.38
C PRO A 54 -16.48 11.51 -0.03
N ILE A 55 -16.96 12.25 0.97
CA ILE A 55 -17.43 11.70 2.25
C ILE A 55 -18.94 11.57 2.16
N ARG A 56 -19.45 10.34 2.18
CA ARG A 56 -20.88 10.04 2.23
C ARG A 56 -21.33 9.92 3.68
N ALA A 57 -22.43 10.57 4.02
CA ALA A 57 -23.11 10.44 5.31
C ALA A 57 -24.61 10.33 5.08
N ALA A 58 -25.25 9.25 5.56
CA ALA A 58 -26.67 8.97 5.39
C ALA A 58 -27.19 9.13 3.94
N GLY A 59 -26.38 8.73 2.96
CA GLY A 59 -26.69 8.84 1.53
C GLY A 59 -26.44 10.22 0.90
N ALA A 60 -26.13 11.26 1.68
CA ALA A 60 -25.67 12.54 1.16
C ALA A 60 -24.15 12.52 0.95
N SER A 61 -23.67 13.10 -0.15
CA SER A 61 -22.23 13.18 -0.47
C SER A 61 -21.71 14.59 -0.21
N LEU A 62 -20.64 14.70 0.56
CA LEU A 62 -19.89 15.92 0.80
C LEU A 62 -18.61 15.88 -0.03
N GLY A 63 -18.33 16.98 -0.74
CA GLY A 63 -17.20 17.07 -1.67
C GLY A 63 -17.48 16.42 -3.04
N GLY A 64 -16.55 16.64 -3.96
CA GLY A 64 -16.57 16.06 -5.30
C GLY A 64 -15.70 14.81 -5.37
N GLY A 65 -16.06 13.90 -6.27
CA GLY A 65 -15.27 12.71 -6.57
C GLY A 65 -16.15 11.51 -6.90
N ASN A 66 -15.51 10.41 -7.30
CA ASN A 66 -16.20 9.18 -7.64
C ASN A 66 -16.42 8.33 -6.37
N VAL A 67 -17.65 7.81 -6.21
CA VAL A 67 -18.01 6.81 -5.21
C VAL A 67 -17.91 5.44 -5.89
N PRO A 68 -17.25 4.45 -5.27
CA PRO A 68 -17.13 3.13 -5.88
C PRO A 68 -18.51 2.46 -5.99
N SER A 69 -18.71 1.67 -7.04
CA SER A 69 -19.99 1.00 -7.32
C SER A 69 -20.43 0.00 -6.25
N ILE A 70 -19.50 -0.46 -5.42
CA ILE A 70 -19.76 -1.40 -4.31
C ILE A 70 -20.17 -0.70 -3.01
N ALA A 71 -20.11 0.64 -2.95
CA ALA A 71 -20.44 1.39 -1.75
C ALA A 71 -21.91 1.17 -1.33
N THR A 72 -22.17 1.26 -0.01
CA THR A 72 -23.55 1.19 0.50
C THR A 72 -24.41 2.37 0.02
N ASP A 73 -25.67 2.09 -0.30
CA ASP A 73 -26.71 3.10 -0.54
C ASP A 73 -27.74 3.17 0.59
N GLU A 74 -27.55 2.37 1.65
CA GLU A 74 -28.38 2.47 2.85
C GLU A 74 -28.09 3.80 3.56
N LYS A 75 -29.08 4.32 4.28
CA LYS A 75 -28.94 5.57 5.06
C LYS A 75 -28.74 5.32 6.54
N PHE A 76 -29.32 4.21 7.01
CA PHE A 76 -29.32 3.76 8.38
C PHE A 76 -28.85 2.32 8.42
N CYS A 77 -28.20 1.97 9.50
CA CYS A 77 -27.60 0.66 9.71
C CYS A 77 -27.88 0.21 11.15
N PHE A 78 -27.95 -1.11 11.33
CA PHE A 78 -28.12 -1.72 12.64
C PHE A 78 -26.92 -2.62 12.91
N CYS A 79 -26.08 -2.22 13.85
CA CYS A 79 -24.94 -3.01 14.27
C CYS A 79 -25.15 -3.55 15.67
N THR A 80 -24.81 -4.81 15.87
CA THR A 80 -24.90 -5.46 17.17
C THR A 80 -23.62 -5.20 17.96
N ASP A 81 -23.76 -4.60 19.14
CA ASP A 81 -22.65 -4.41 20.07
C ASP A 81 -22.17 -5.77 20.63
N PRO A 82 -20.95 -5.92 21.20
CA PRO A 82 -20.50 -7.19 21.77
C PRO A 82 -21.42 -7.76 22.88
N MET A 83 -22.29 -6.93 23.47
CA MET A 83 -23.32 -7.37 24.43
C MET A 83 -24.64 -7.83 23.78
N GLY A 84 -24.72 -7.91 22.46
CA GLY A 84 -25.92 -8.38 21.74
C GLY A 84 -27.01 -7.33 21.54
N ILE A 85 -26.75 -6.07 21.91
CA ILE A 85 -27.74 -4.98 21.80
C ILE A 85 -27.64 -4.36 20.39
N PRO A 86 -28.73 -4.33 19.61
CA PRO A 86 -28.74 -3.65 18.31
C PRO A 86 -28.69 -2.13 18.53
N GLN A 87 -27.66 -1.50 17.99
CA GLN A 87 -27.50 -0.05 17.95
C GLN A 87 -27.88 0.47 16.57
N LEU A 88 -28.76 1.47 16.55
CA LEU A 88 -29.09 2.21 15.34
C LEU A 88 -27.96 3.20 15.05
N GLY A 89 -27.52 3.24 13.80
CA GLY A 89 -26.57 4.22 13.31
C GLY A 89 -26.93 4.76 11.92
N MET A 90 -26.16 5.75 11.51
CA MET A 90 -26.12 6.26 10.16
C MET A 90 -24.92 5.70 9.42
N THR A 91 -25.08 5.45 8.13
CA THR A 91 -24.01 4.97 7.26
C THR A 91 -23.08 6.12 6.91
N VAL A 92 -21.78 5.92 7.09
CA VAL A 92 -20.74 6.84 6.63
C VAL A 92 -19.81 6.08 5.69
N GLY A 93 -19.47 6.69 4.56
CA GLY A 93 -18.58 6.12 3.55
C GLY A 93 -17.51 7.13 3.17
N LEU A 94 -16.23 6.77 3.24
CA LEU A 94 -15.15 7.66 2.79
C LEU A 94 -13.93 6.90 2.28
N TRP A 95 -13.07 7.60 1.54
CA TRP A 95 -11.75 7.09 1.15
C TRP A 95 -10.76 7.30 2.27
N ASN A 96 -10.21 6.21 2.82
CA ASN A 96 -9.17 6.27 3.84
C ASN A 96 -7.83 5.76 3.28
N PRO A 97 -6.71 6.50 3.45
CA PRO A 97 -5.37 5.94 3.26
C PRO A 97 -5.15 4.87 4.34
N ALA A 98 -5.19 3.60 3.95
CA ALA A 98 -5.22 2.49 4.90
C ALA A 98 -3.88 1.76 5.00
N ARG A 99 -3.12 1.73 3.90
CA ARG A 99 -1.89 0.95 3.79
C ARG A 99 -0.85 1.69 2.98
N LEU A 100 0.40 1.35 3.26
CA LEU A 100 1.56 1.81 2.51
C LEU A 100 2.29 0.58 1.98
N ILE A 101 2.60 0.56 0.69
CA ILE A 101 3.15 -0.59 0.01
C ILE A 101 4.35 -0.13 -0.80
N GLU A 102 5.53 -0.60 -0.43
CA GLU A 102 6.75 -0.35 -1.20
C GLU A 102 7.06 -1.53 -2.10
N ILE A 103 7.48 -1.21 -3.32
CA ILE A 103 8.01 -2.16 -4.29
C ILE A 103 9.49 -1.82 -4.46
N VAL A 104 10.34 -2.74 -4.04
CA VAL A 104 11.77 -2.52 -3.92
C VAL A 104 12.56 -3.55 -4.71
N ARG A 105 13.66 -3.08 -5.30
CA ARG A 105 14.58 -3.97 -6.02
C ARG A 105 15.50 -4.71 -5.06
N ASN A 106 16.05 -3.97 -4.10
CA ASN A 106 16.98 -4.53 -3.14
C ASN A 106 16.21 -5.22 -2.02
N PRO A 107 16.44 -6.52 -1.74
CA PRO A 107 15.73 -7.22 -0.68
C PRO A 107 16.03 -6.55 0.66
N TRP A 108 15.01 -6.51 1.52
CA TRP A 108 15.05 -5.90 2.85
C TRP A 108 15.22 -4.38 2.89
N CYS A 109 15.40 -3.71 1.74
CA CYS A 109 15.45 -2.27 1.69
C CYS A 109 14.06 -1.67 1.92
N SER A 110 13.95 -0.65 2.77
CA SER A 110 12.69 0.04 3.00
C SER A 110 12.79 1.55 2.78
N PRO A 111 12.33 2.05 1.63
CA PRO A 111 12.12 3.49 1.42
C PRO A 111 11.22 4.14 2.48
N ALA A 112 10.19 3.45 2.96
CA ALA A 112 9.28 3.95 4.00
C ALA A 112 9.96 4.16 5.36
N LEU A 113 11.02 3.39 5.66
CA LEU A 113 11.78 3.45 6.91
C LEU A 113 13.10 4.23 6.78
N GLY A 114 13.17 5.25 5.92
CA GLY A 114 14.38 6.07 5.83
C GLY A 114 15.45 5.55 4.87
N GLY A 115 15.12 4.59 3.99
CA GLY A 115 16.12 3.89 3.17
C GLY A 115 16.99 2.93 3.98
N HIS A 116 16.49 2.45 5.12
CA HIS A 116 17.18 1.48 5.97
C HIS A 116 16.81 0.04 5.58
N LYS A 117 17.72 -0.90 5.86
CA LYS A 117 17.46 -2.33 5.67
C LYS A 117 16.83 -2.93 6.93
N ILE A 118 15.65 -3.53 6.79
CA ILE A 118 14.87 -4.10 7.91
C ILE A 118 15.56 -5.34 8.51
N SER A 119 16.27 -6.12 7.68
CA SER A 119 17.00 -7.30 8.12
C SER A 119 18.31 -7.47 7.35
N ALA A 120 19.31 -8.02 8.03
CA ALA A 120 20.62 -8.36 7.47
C ALA A 120 20.71 -9.84 7.04
N SER A 121 19.58 -10.43 6.64
CA SER A 121 19.58 -11.83 6.18
C SER A 121 20.38 -11.99 4.88
N ASN A 122 21.17 -13.07 4.80
CA ASN A 122 21.99 -13.40 3.63
C ASN A 122 21.19 -13.99 2.46
N VAL A 123 19.86 -14.06 2.56
CA VAL A 123 19.00 -14.55 1.47
C VAL A 123 19.01 -13.52 0.33
N ARG A 124 19.73 -13.84 -0.75
CA ARG A 124 19.93 -12.97 -1.91
C ARG A 124 18.78 -13.12 -2.91
N LEU A 125 17.64 -12.51 -2.60
CA LEU A 125 16.52 -12.35 -3.54
C LEU A 125 16.59 -10.97 -4.21
N ILE A 126 17.72 -10.70 -4.87
CA ILE A 126 17.94 -9.42 -5.55
C ILE A 126 17.02 -9.35 -6.76
N SER A 127 16.22 -8.29 -6.83
CA SER A 127 15.42 -7.94 -7.99
C SER A 127 16.25 -7.85 -9.25
N THR A 128 15.64 -8.26 -10.36
CA THR A 128 16.17 -8.00 -11.69
C THR A 128 15.23 -7.01 -12.38
N THR A 129 15.79 -5.91 -12.85
CA THR A 129 15.15 -5.05 -13.84
C THR A 129 15.69 -5.51 -15.19
N GLY A 130 14.97 -6.41 -15.86
CA GLY A 130 15.40 -6.87 -17.18
C GLY A 130 15.52 -5.71 -18.18
N LYS A 131 16.32 -5.90 -19.21
CA LYS A 131 16.42 -5.01 -20.37
C LYS A 131 15.42 -5.49 -21.42
N ALA A 132 14.52 -4.62 -21.85
CA ALA A 132 13.63 -4.94 -22.96
C ALA A 132 14.39 -4.93 -24.30
N ASP A 133 15.29 -5.89 -24.52
CA ASP A 133 16.05 -6.05 -25.77
C ASP A 133 15.20 -6.77 -26.84
N PHE A 134 14.06 -6.20 -27.25
CA PHE A 134 13.15 -6.71 -28.31
C PHE A 134 12.73 -8.19 -28.25
N ASP A 135 13.18 -8.96 -27.25
CA ASP A 135 12.79 -10.33 -26.95
C ASP A 135 11.87 -10.32 -25.73
N ALA A 136 10.72 -10.97 -25.84
CA ALA A 136 9.69 -11.01 -24.81
C ALA A 136 10.03 -11.98 -23.66
N SER A 137 11.27 -12.50 -23.61
CA SER A 137 11.71 -13.51 -22.64
C SER A 137 12.22 -12.95 -21.32
N GLU A 138 12.51 -11.65 -21.23
CA GLU A 138 13.05 -11.09 -20.00
C GLU A 138 11.95 -10.82 -18.97
N MET A 139 12.16 -11.32 -17.75
CA MET A 139 11.26 -11.14 -16.61
C MET A 139 11.91 -10.23 -15.58
N SER A 140 11.11 -9.37 -14.97
CA SER A 140 11.49 -8.53 -13.85
C SER A 140 10.93 -9.11 -12.56
N PHE A 141 11.69 -9.02 -11.48
CA PHE A 141 11.25 -9.48 -10.17
C PHE A 141 11.41 -8.33 -9.17
N PHE A 142 10.42 -8.07 -8.32
CA PHE A 142 10.56 -7.09 -7.24
C PHE A 142 10.03 -7.65 -5.93
N ASN A 143 10.60 -7.18 -4.83
CA ASN A 143 10.09 -7.46 -3.49
C ASN A 143 9.11 -6.38 -3.07
N TYR A 144 8.23 -6.69 -2.13
CA TYR A 144 7.36 -5.71 -1.50
C TYR A 144 7.36 -5.82 0.02
N HIS A 145 7.15 -4.68 0.67
CA HIS A 145 6.80 -4.60 2.07
C HIS A 145 5.43 -3.93 2.22
N TYR A 146 4.57 -4.55 3.03
CA TYR A 146 3.20 -4.11 3.22
C TYR A 146 3.03 -3.60 4.64
N PHE A 147 2.75 -2.32 4.79
CA PHE A 147 2.60 -1.65 6.07
C PHE A 147 1.15 -1.27 6.35
N ALA A 148 0.74 -1.43 7.61
CA ALA A 148 -0.41 -0.70 8.15
C ALA A 148 -0.06 0.78 8.13
N PHE A 149 -0.91 1.60 7.50
CA PHE A 149 -0.72 3.04 7.52
C PHE A 149 -2.07 3.76 7.56
N PRO A 150 -2.81 3.62 8.67
CA PRO A 150 -4.11 4.27 8.81
C PRO A 150 -3.93 5.76 9.16
N LEU A 151 -3.59 6.59 8.18
CA LEU A 151 -3.19 7.98 8.43
C LEU A 151 -4.30 8.82 9.11
N THR A 152 -5.56 8.62 8.73
CA THR A 152 -6.69 9.33 9.35
C THR A 152 -6.85 8.97 10.82
N ILE A 153 -6.54 7.73 11.20
CA ILE A 153 -6.57 7.25 12.59
C ILE A 153 -5.37 7.81 13.35
N MET A 154 -4.18 7.74 12.77
CA MET A 154 -2.93 8.24 13.39
C MET A 154 -2.97 9.74 13.67
N LEU A 155 -3.67 10.52 12.82
CA LEU A 155 -3.87 11.96 12.97
C LEU A 155 -5.15 12.32 13.75
N ASP A 156 -5.89 11.34 14.26
CA ASP A 156 -7.18 11.51 14.96
C ASP A 156 -8.20 12.34 14.15
N LEU A 157 -8.26 12.10 12.84
CA LEU A 157 -9.10 12.83 11.89
C LEU A 157 -10.37 12.03 11.57
N PHE A 158 -11.53 12.59 11.90
CA PHE A 158 -12.87 12.03 11.61
C PHE A 158 -13.08 10.60 12.14
N TRP A 159 -12.59 10.32 13.34
CA TRP A 159 -12.52 8.98 13.90
C TRP A 159 -13.71 8.60 14.80
N ASP A 160 -14.36 7.48 14.49
CA ASP A 160 -15.17 6.68 15.43
C ASP A 160 -14.54 5.28 15.50
N GLY A 161 -14.39 4.74 16.71
CA GLY A 161 -13.81 3.40 16.93
C GLY A 161 -14.57 2.27 16.20
N ARG A 162 -15.84 2.48 15.84
CA ARG A 162 -16.65 1.56 15.02
C ARG A 162 -16.29 1.61 13.53
N CYS A 163 -15.69 2.69 13.08
CA CYS A 163 -15.17 2.88 11.74
C CYS A 163 -13.70 2.47 11.63
N ASN A 164 -13.27 1.44 12.38
CA ASN A 164 -12.00 0.75 12.15
C ASN A 164 -12.22 -0.68 11.69
N SER A 165 -12.34 -0.86 10.39
CA SER A 165 -12.56 -2.19 9.83
C SER A 165 -11.37 -3.15 10.03
N ASP A 166 -10.13 -2.66 10.17
CA ASP A 166 -8.95 -3.54 10.31
C ASP A 166 -8.38 -3.64 11.72
N GLY A 167 -8.81 -2.79 12.65
CA GLY A 167 -8.26 -2.76 14.01
C GLY A 167 -6.88 -2.11 14.16
N TYR A 168 -6.12 -1.88 13.08
CA TYR A 168 -4.84 -1.17 13.13
C TYR A 168 -5.04 0.31 13.45
N ARG A 169 -4.13 0.88 14.24
CA ARG A 169 -4.12 2.31 14.61
C ARG A 169 -2.76 2.98 14.41
N ASP A 170 -1.71 2.16 14.37
CA ASP A 170 -0.32 2.61 14.28
C ASP A 170 0.29 2.17 12.94
N PHE A 171 1.49 2.69 12.67
CA PHE A 171 2.29 2.24 11.55
C PHE A 171 3.03 0.96 11.91
N ASP A 172 2.68 -0.15 11.25
CA ASP A 172 3.21 -1.47 11.52
C ASP A 172 3.61 -2.18 10.22
N LEU A 173 4.71 -2.92 10.24
CA LEU A 173 5.07 -3.83 9.14
C LEU A 173 4.24 -5.11 9.23
N LEU A 174 3.31 -5.30 8.29
CA LEU A 174 2.38 -6.44 8.31
C LEU A 174 2.91 -7.65 7.54
N TYR A 175 3.56 -7.40 6.39
CA TYR A 175 4.02 -8.47 5.51
C TYR A 175 5.29 -8.10 4.74
N VAL A 176 6.17 -9.06 4.58
CA VAL A 176 7.46 -8.95 3.88
C VAL A 176 7.54 -10.07 2.85
N SER A 177 7.72 -9.72 1.58
CA SER A 177 7.73 -10.68 0.48
C SER A 177 8.97 -11.60 0.46
N GLU A 178 10.07 -11.16 1.06
CA GLU A 178 11.36 -11.84 1.09
C GLU A 178 11.32 -13.13 1.91
N LEU A 179 10.36 -13.21 2.85
CA LEU A 179 10.09 -14.40 3.66
C LEU A 179 9.08 -15.34 3.00
N ASP A 180 8.46 -14.93 1.89
CA ASP A 180 7.41 -15.66 1.20
C ASP A 180 7.97 -16.43 -0.02
N PRO A 181 8.10 -17.76 0.06
CA PRO A 181 8.59 -18.54 -1.08
C PRO A 181 7.61 -18.54 -2.26
N THR A 182 6.32 -18.24 -2.02
CA THR A 182 5.31 -18.18 -3.09
C THR A 182 5.44 -16.90 -3.92
N TRP A 183 5.98 -15.82 -3.34
CA TRP A 183 6.22 -14.58 -4.09
C TRP A 183 7.40 -14.71 -5.06
N ASN A 184 8.41 -15.49 -4.69
CA ASN A 184 9.65 -15.68 -5.46
C ASN A 184 9.53 -16.68 -6.61
N SER A 185 8.47 -17.48 -6.66
CA SER A 185 8.31 -18.55 -7.66
C SER A 185 6.88 -18.69 -8.14
N ASP A 186 6.67 -18.48 -9.44
CA ASP A 186 5.39 -18.67 -10.12
C ASP A 186 4.82 -20.08 -9.92
N LEU A 187 5.68 -21.09 -9.86
CA LEU A 187 5.26 -22.47 -9.64
C LEU A 187 4.68 -22.65 -8.24
N LEU A 188 5.30 -22.07 -7.22
CA LEU A 188 4.78 -22.14 -5.84
C LEU A 188 3.52 -21.27 -5.69
N ALA A 189 3.47 -20.10 -6.33
CA ALA A 189 2.26 -19.28 -6.40
C ALA A 189 1.10 -20.04 -7.06
N PHE A 190 1.36 -20.82 -8.11
CA PHE A 190 0.36 -21.66 -8.76
C PHE A 190 -0.23 -22.71 -7.81
N PHE A 191 0.58 -23.30 -6.92
CA PHE A 191 0.07 -24.24 -5.91
C PHE A 191 -0.84 -23.59 -4.87
N THR A 192 -0.60 -22.33 -4.49
CA THR A 192 -1.48 -21.60 -3.56
C THR A 192 -2.67 -20.96 -4.25
N SER A 193 -2.62 -20.81 -5.57
CA SER A 193 -3.68 -20.24 -6.40
C SER A 193 -3.99 -21.11 -7.62
N PRO A 194 -4.58 -22.31 -7.43
CA PRO A 194 -4.82 -23.26 -8.52
C PRO A 194 -5.80 -22.75 -9.58
N GLU A 195 -6.65 -21.77 -9.26
CA GLU A 195 -7.52 -21.11 -10.24
C GLU A 195 -6.74 -20.34 -11.31
N THR A 196 -5.44 -20.11 -11.12
CA THR A 196 -4.55 -19.61 -12.17
C THR A 196 -4.68 -20.46 -13.44
N ALA A 197 -4.86 -21.79 -13.31
CA ALA A 197 -5.08 -22.68 -14.44
C ALA A 197 -6.38 -22.36 -15.21
N LEU A 198 -7.42 -21.93 -14.50
CA LEU A 198 -8.70 -21.57 -15.10
C LEU A 198 -8.57 -20.27 -15.90
N PHE A 199 -7.77 -19.31 -15.43
CA PHE A 199 -7.65 -17.98 -16.05
C PHE A 199 -6.46 -17.84 -17.02
N ALA A 200 -5.62 -18.87 -17.16
CA ALA A 200 -4.53 -18.91 -18.13
C ALA A 200 -4.99 -19.15 -19.59
N ASN A 201 -6.30 -19.11 -19.86
CA ASN A 201 -6.85 -19.34 -21.20
C ASN A 201 -7.03 -18.03 -21.99
N PRO A 202 -6.98 -18.05 -23.34
CA PRO A 202 -7.09 -16.84 -24.16
C PRO A 202 -8.38 -16.05 -23.96
N VAL A 203 -9.50 -16.71 -23.64
CA VAL A 203 -10.79 -16.03 -23.38
C VAL A 203 -10.70 -15.21 -22.10
N ALA A 204 -10.18 -15.80 -21.02
CA ALA A 204 -9.98 -15.11 -19.74
C ALA A 204 -8.99 -13.93 -19.85
N ILE A 205 -7.90 -14.12 -20.60
CA ILE A 205 -6.92 -13.06 -20.86
C ILE A 205 -7.57 -11.92 -21.67
N SER A 206 -8.34 -12.25 -22.71
CA SER A 206 -9.04 -11.25 -23.54
C SER A 206 -10.11 -10.48 -22.75
N ALA A 207 -10.72 -11.09 -21.74
CA ALA A 207 -11.69 -10.41 -20.86
C ALA A 207 -11.07 -9.22 -20.12
N CYS A 208 -9.75 -9.24 -19.87
CA CYS A 208 -9.06 -8.13 -19.24
C CYS A 208 -9.05 -6.84 -20.09
N VAL A 209 -9.32 -6.92 -21.41
CA VAL A 209 -9.51 -5.73 -22.25
C VAL A 209 -10.75 -4.94 -21.82
N ALA A 210 -11.84 -5.64 -21.43
CA ALA A 210 -13.04 -4.98 -20.92
C ALA A 210 -12.77 -4.31 -19.56
N ASP A 211 -12.00 -4.96 -18.69
CA ASP A 211 -11.58 -4.38 -17.42
C ASP A 211 -10.69 -3.14 -17.61
N ALA A 212 -9.75 -3.19 -18.56
CA ALA A 212 -8.89 -2.06 -18.90
C ALA A 212 -9.70 -0.86 -19.41
N ALA A 213 -10.72 -1.10 -20.25
CA ALA A 213 -11.61 -0.06 -20.75
C ALA A 213 -12.45 0.56 -19.62
N ALA A 214 -12.98 -0.27 -18.71
CA ALA A 214 -13.76 0.19 -17.56
C ALA A 214 -12.89 0.98 -16.57
N ALA A 215 -11.71 0.48 -16.22
CA ALA A 215 -10.73 1.14 -15.37
C ALA A 215 -10.22 2.46 -15.98
N ALA A 216 -10.11 2.57 -17.31
CA ALA A 216 -9.80 3.84 -17.98
C ALA A 216 -10.87 4.93 -17.77
N THR A 217 -12.08 4.57 -17.34
CA THR A 217 -13.13 5.52 -16.94
C THR A 217 -13.27 5.68 -15.43
N GLY A 218 -12.36 5.09 -14.64
CA GLY A 218 -12.36 5.17 -13.18
C GLY A 218 -13.23 4.11 -12.47
N ASN A 219 -13.77 3.12 -13.19
CA ASN A 219 -14.63 2.08 -12.61
C ASN A 219 -14.12 0.68 -13.01
N PRO A 220 -13.16 0.09 -12.28
CA PRO A 220 -12.71 -1.27 -12.58
C PRO A 220 -13.82 -2.30 -12.31
N LEU A 221 -13.78 -3.43 -13.05
CA LEU A 221 -14.80 -4.48 -12.95
C LEU A 221 -14.42 -5.51 -11.89
N ASP A 222 -15.09 -5.47 -10.73
CA ASP A 222 -14.82 -6.40 -9.62
C ASP A 222 -15.07 -7.87 -9.97
N ALA A 223 -15.99 -8.16 -10.88
CA ALA A 223 -16.26 -9.52 -11.36
C ALA A 223 -15.04 -10.15 -12.06
N LEU A 224 -14.17 -9.33 -12.64
CA LEU A 224 -12.94 -9.76 -13.32
C LEU A 224 -11.74 -9.66 -12.37
N PHE A 225 -11.81 -10.31 -11.22
CA PHE A 225 -10.78 -10.25 -10.16
C PHE A 225 -9.40 -10.76 -10.60
N TRP A 226 -9.31 -11.52 -11.69
CA TRP A 226 -8.07 -12.02 -12.28
C TRP A 226 -7.39 -10.99 -13.21
N CYS A 227 -8.05 -9.88 -13.49
CA CYS A 227 -7.54 -8.79 -14.33
C CYS A 227 -7.18 -7.57 -13.48
N ALA A 228 -6.06 -6.92 -13.83
CA ALA A 228 -5.62 -5.65 -13.25
C ALA A 228 -5.73 -4.52 -14.30
N GLY A 229 -6.84 -4.46 -15.03
CA GLY A 229 -7.10 -3.53 -16.13
C GLY A 229 -5.93 -3.40 -17.10
N ALA A 230 -5.49 -2.16 -17.36
CA ALA A 230 -4.41 -1.84 -18.29
C ALA A 230 -3.01 -2.27 -17.81
N TRP A 231 -2.87 -2.72 -16.57
CA TRP A 231 -1.56 -3.11 -16.00
C TRP A 231 -1.18 -4.55 -16.31
N GLY A 232 -2.18 -5.41 -16.52
CA GLY A 232 -1.97 -6.79 -16.96
C GLY A 232 -2.82 -7.80 -16.20
N HIS A 233 -2.31 -9.03 -16.13
CA HIS A 233 -2.99 -10.16 -15.49
C HIS A 233 -2.55 -10.32 -14.04
N MET A 234 -3.49 -10.65 -13.15
CA MET A 234 -3.22 -10.80 -11.71
C MET A 234 -2.44 -12.07 -11.37
N TYR A 235 -2.70 -13.18 -12.08
CA TYR A 235 -2.00 -14.43 -11.82
C TYR A 235 -0.76 -14.62 -12.71
N PRO A 236 0.26 -15.35 -12.24
CA PRO A 236 0.43 -15.84 -10.87
C PRO A 236 0.62 -14.69 -9.86
N LEU A 237 0.21 -14.90 -8.60
CA LEU A 237 0.36 -13.91 -7.52
C LEU A 237 1.80 -13.88 -6.98
N SER A 238 2.74 -13.58 -7.87
CA SER A 238 4.17 -13.52 -7.63
C SER A 238 4.72 -12.13 -7.97
N GLY A 239 5.95 -11.89 -7.54
CA GLY A 239 6.73 -10.69 -7.87
C GLY A 239 7.28 -10.67 -9.28
N ILE A 240 7.02 -11.71 -10.08
CA ILE A 240 7.58 -11.86 -11.42
C ILE A 240 6.61 -11.26 -12.44
N SER A 241 7.11 -10.35 -13.26
CA SER A 241 6.34 -9.71 -14.32
C SER A 241 7.19 -9.53 -15.59
N PRO A 242 6.60 -9.65 -16.79
CA PRO A 242 7.28 -9.32 -18.04
C PRO A 242 7.89 -7.92 -17.97
N THR A 243 9.12 -7.78 -18.43
CA THR A 243 9.87 -6.53 -18.27
C THR A 243 9.27 -5.42 -19.14
N SER A 244 9.48 -4.20 -18.68
CA SER A 244 9.40 -2.99 -19.50
C SER A 244 10.81 -2.36 -19.46
N TYR A 245 11.08 -1.36 -20.30
CA TYR A 245 12.37 -0.68 -20.24
C TYR A 245 12.48 0.10 -18.91
N GLY A 246 13.27 -0.42 -17.95
CA GLY A 246 13.41 0.15 -16.60
C GLY A 246 12.24 -0.18 -15.65
N THR A 247 12.17 0.54 -14.52
CA THR A 247 11.09 0.35 -13.53
C THR A 247 9.85 1.18 -13.88
N ASP A 248 8.99 0.57 -14.69
CA ASP A 248 7.73 1.19 -15.15
C ASP A 248 6.70 1.24 -14.01
N PRO A 249 6.06 2.40 -13.74
CA PRO A 249 4.97 2.49 -12.77
C PRO A 249 3.83 1.51 -13.06
N ARG A 250 3.62 1.09 -14.33
CA ARG A 250 2.66 0.03 -14.70
C ARG A 250 2.97 -1.29 -13.99
N ILE A 251 4.25 -1.69 -13.97
CA ILE A 251 4.67 -2.96 -13.39
C ILE A 251 4.60 -2.89 -11.87
N THR A 252 5.08 -1.81 -11.26
CA THR A 252 5.07 -1.72 -9.79
C THR A 252 3.64 -1.60 -9.25
N SER A 253 2.73 -0.87 -9.92
CA SER A 253 1.30 -0.86 -9.58
C SER A 253 0.61 -2.23 -9.76
N LEU A 254 0.97 -2.99 -10.81
CA LEU A 254 0.53 -4.39 -10.96
C LEU A 254 0.97 -5.23 -9.76
N LEU A 255 2.23 -5.13 -9.34
CA LEU A 255 2.77 -5.90 -8.22
C LEU A 255 2.13 -5.51 -6.89
N VAL A 256 1.88 -4.22 -6.65
CA VAL A 256 1.08 -3.76 -5.49
C VAL A 256 -0.30 -4.40 -5.47
N THR A 257 -0.95 -4.45 -6.64
CA THR A 257 -2.28 -5.06 -6.78
C THR A 257 -2.24 -6.57 -6.51
N ARG A 258 -1.25 -7.28 -7.06
CA ARG A 258 -1.03 -8.71 -6.81
C ARG A 258 -0.73 -9.00 -5.34
N ALA A 259 0.12 -8.20 -4.69
CA ALA A 259 0.42 -8.31 -3.28
C ALA A 259 -0.86 -8.14 -2.44
N THR A 260 -1.67 -7.13 -2.73
CA THR A 260 -2.95 -6.89 -2.07
C THR A 260 -3.92 -8.06 -2.27
N ALA A 261 -4.01 -8.62 -3.48
CA ALA A 261 -4.83 -9.79 -3.75
C ALA A 261 -4.33 -11.08 -3.07
N ALA A 262 -3.01 -11.27 -2.96
CA ALA A 262 -2.42 -12.36 -2.20
C ALA A 262 -2.77 -12.24 -0.71
N LEU A 263 -2.77 -11.02 -0.16
CA LEU A 263 -3.16 -10.76 1.23
C LEU A 263 -4.66 -10.96 1.48
N HIS A 264 -5.52 -10.65 0.51
CA HIS A 264 -6.95 -10.99 0.57
C HIS A 264 -7.18 -12.50 0.71
N ARG A 265 -6.46 -13.31 -0.06
CA ARG A 265 -6.52 -14.79 0.04
C ARG A 265 -6.03 -15.32 1.37
N ARG A 266 -5.06 -14.64 1.96
CA ARG A 266 -4.50 -14.97 3.28
C ARG A 266 -5.36 -14.45 4.43
N GLY A 267 -6.44 -13.70 4.14
CA GLY A 267 -7.31 -13.09 5.15
C GLY A 267 -6.66 -11.92 5.89
N LEU A 268 -5.56 -11.36 5.39
CA LEU A 268 -4.87 -10.21 5.96
C LEU A 268 -5.38 -8.87 5.42
N ALA A 269 -6.01 -8.88 4.23
CA ALA A 269 -6.73 -7.73 3.68
C ALA A 269 -8.23 -8.02 3.66
N TRP A 270 -9.03 -7.07 4.16
CA TRP A 270 -10.46 -7.25 4.37
C TRP A 270 -11.28 -6.39 3.41
N LYS A 271 -12.48 -6.85 3.08
CA LYS A 271 -13.50 -6.06 2.40
C LYS A 271 -14.19 -5.16 3.41
N THR A 272 -14.25 -3.88 3.09
CA THR A 272 -14.69 -2.78 3.98
C THR A 272 -15.76 -1.91 3.33
N SER A 273 -16.24 -2.31 2.16
CA SER A 273 -17.21 -1.59 1.36
C SER A 273 -18.46 -2.44 1.13
N GLY A 274 -19.63 -1.80 1.05
CA GLY A 274 -20.92 -2.46 0.88
C GLY A 274 -21.65 -2.78 2.19
N ASN A 275 -22.91 -3.21 2.05
CA ASN A 275 -23.83 -3.40 3.18
C ASN A 275 -23.38 -4.50 4.15
N ASP A 276 -22.62 -5.49 3.66
CA ASP A 276 -22.06 -6.57 4.46
C ASP A 276 -20.91 -6.11 5.37
N ALA A 277 -20.27 -4.98 5.05
CA ALA A 277 -19.10 -4.47 5.77
C ALA A 277 -19.41 -3.31 6.74
N LEU A 278 -20.68 -2.92 6.89
CA LEU A 278 -21.08 -1.75 7.70
C LEU A 278 -20.71 -1.86 9.18
N CYS A 279 -20.75 -3.07 9.73
CA CYS A 279 -20.49 -3.34 11.15
C CYS A 279 -19.08 -3.88 11.42
N GLY A 280 -18.22 -3.95 10.39
CA GLY A 280 -16.88 -4.50 10.48
C GLY A 280 -16.41 -5.04 9.13
N GLY A 281 -15.10 -5.14 8.96
CA GLY A 281 -14.55 -5.71 7.73
C GLY A 281 -14.84 -7.21 7.63
N THR A 282 -15.09 -7.68 6.41
CA THR A 282 -15.36 -9.08 6.11
C THR A 282 -14.17 -9.69 5.37
N ILE A 283 -13.80 -10.93 5.71
CA ILE A 283 -12.77 -11.67 4.97
C ILE A 283 -13.32 -11.99 3.57
N TYR A 284 -12.65 -11.45 2.55
CA TYR A 284 -13.05 -11.63 1.16
C TYR A 284 -11.84 -12.14 0.36
N PRO A 285 -11.81 -13.41 -0.08
CA PRO A 285 -10.62 -14.02 -0.68
C PRO A 285 -10.18 -13.44 -2.04
N PHE A 286 -11.11 -12.85 -2.79
CA PHE A 286 -10.83 -12.19 -4.06
C PHE A 286 -10.69 -10.69 -3.83
N ILE A 287 -9.89 -9.99 -4.62
CA ILE A 287 -9.71 -8.55 -4.43
C ILE A 287 -10.95 -7.78 -4.94
N PRO A 288 -11.62 -6.96 -4.10
CA PRO A 288 -12.61 -6.00 -4.57
C PRO A 288 -11.86 -4.78 -5.13
N LYS A 289 -11.64 -4.71 -6.44
CA LYS A 289 -10.80 -3.68 -7.07
C LYS A 289 -11.37 -2.28 -6.88
N SER A 290 -12.69 -2.13 -6.99
CA SER A 290 -13.38 -0.84 -6.83
C SER A 290 -13.24 -0.27 -5.41
N GLN A 291 -12.97 -1.11 -4.41
CA GLN A 291 -12.71 -0.68 -3.03
C GLN A 291 -11.37 0.07 -2.91
N TYR A 292 -10.44 -0.11 -3.84
CA TYR A 292 -9.07 0.39 -3.70
C TYR A 292 -8.73 1.45 -4.75
N ARG A 293 -7.92 2.42 -4.31
CA ARG A 293 -7.21 3.37 -5.17
C ARG A 293 -5.75 3.43 -4.76
N LEU A 294 -4.91 3.81 -5.69
CA LEU A 294 -3.49 3.96 -5.48
C LEU A 294 -3.10 5.43 -5.71
N SER A 295 -2.14 5.90 -4.93
CA SER A 295 -1.41 7.12 -5.22
C SER A 295 0.07 6.87 -4.95
N MET A 296 0.92 7.22 -5.89
CA MET A 296 2.35 7.17 -5.69
C MET A 296 2.77 8.22 -4.66
N PHE A 297 3.59 7.83 -3.68
CA PHE A 297 4.23 8.75 -2.73
C PHE A 297 5.70 8.98 -3.11
N TYR A 298 6.40 7.93 -3.53
CA TYR A 298 7.78 7.98 -4.01
C TYR A 298 7.89 7.17 -5.30
N PRO A 299 8.71 7.57 -6.30
CA PRO A 299 9.69 8.68 -6.33
C PRO A 299 9.12 10.09 -6.49
N VAL A 300 7.99 10.23 -7.20
CA VAL A 300 7.33 11.52 -7.44
C VAL A 300 5.88 11.44 -7.00
N ALA A 301 5.55 12.16 -5.93
CA ALA A 301 4.27 12.07 -5.25
C ALA A 301 3.06 12.55 -6.07
N GLU A 302 1.97 11.77 -6.07
CA GLU A 302 0.66 12.14 -6.58
C GLU A 302 -0.10 12.94 -5.52
N THR A 303 0.10 14.26 -5.53
CA THR A 303 -0.46 15.17 -4.50
C THR A 303 -1.86 15.69 -4.81
N GLU A 304 -2.26 15.68 -6.08
CA GLU A 304 -3.54 16.25 -6.53
C GLU A 304 -4.55 15.19 -7.00
N SER A 305 -4.09 13.95 -7.19
CA SER A 305 -4.91 12.87 -7.75
C SER A 305 -4.60 11.52 -7.09
N ASN A 306 -5.54 10.60 -7.24
CA ASN A 306 -5.31 9.18 -7.09
C ASN A 306 -5.92 8.46 -8.31
N HIS A 307 -5.49 7.23 -8.53
CA HIS A 307 -5.91 6.44 -9.68
C HIS A 307 -6.49 5.10 -9.23
N VAL A 308 -7.40 4.55 -10.03
CA VAL A 308 -8.01 3.24 -9.72
C VAL A 308 -7.13 2.09 -10.19
N ILE A 309 -7.35 0.90 -9.62
CA ILE A 309 -6.67 -0.30 -10.05
C ILE A 309 -6.92 -0.55 -11.54
N GLY A 310 -5.85 -0.66 -12.32
CA GLY A 310 -5.89 -0.91 -13.76
C GLY A 310 -6.11 0.33 -14.63
N GLU A 311 -6.09 1.54 -14.07
CA GLU A 311 -6.16 2.77 -14.87
C GLU A 311 -4.89 2.96 -15.70
N THR A 312 -5.06 3.33 -16.97
CA THR A 312 -3.95 3.51 -17.91
C THR A 312 -2.89 4.47 -17.38
N THR A 313 -1.62 4.04 -17.43
CA THR A 313 -0.47 4.84 -16.96
C THR A 313 -0.26 6.11 -17.78
N PHE A 314 -0.87 6.23 -18.97
CA PHE A 314 -0.85 7.48 -19.74
C PHE A 314 -1.53 8.66 -19.02
N LYS A 315 -2.41 8.40 -18.04
CA LYS A 315 -3.08 9.45 -17.27
C LYS A 315 -2.28 9.92 -16.05
N TRP A 316 -1.59 9.02 -15.37
CA TRP A 316 -1.00 9.29 -14.04
C TRP A 316 0.50 8.97 -13.94
N GLY A 317 1.00 8.03 -14.75
CA GLY A 317 2.33 7.44 -14.62
C GLY A 317 3.47 8.20 -15.33
N ALA A 318 3.17 9.18 -16.19
CA ALA A 318 4.19 9.92 -16.93
C ALA A 318 5.10 10.74 -15.99
N GLY A 319 6.42 10.58 -16.10
CA GLY A 319 7.40 11.32 -15.31
C GLY A 319 7.50 10.89 -13.84
N ARG A 320 6.90 9.76 -13.47
CA ARG A 320 6.85 9.26 -12.08
C ARG A 320 8.03 8.40 -11.65
N THR A 321 8.85 7.95 -12.61
CA THR A 321 10.08 7.19 -12.38
C THR A 321 11.26 7.97 -12.96
N TYR A 322 12.41 7.94 -12.29
CA TYR A 322 13.68 8.44 -12.82
C TYR A 322 14.85 7.55 -12.38
N PRO A 323 15.92 7.42 -13.19
CA PRO A 323 16.99 6.46 -12.92
C PRO A 323 17.79 6.80 -11.65
N GLY A 324 18.32 5.76 -10.99
CA GLY A 324 19.08 5.88 -9.75
C GLY A 324 18.20 5.69 -8.53
N PRO A 325 17.96 6.74 -7.71
CA PRO A 325 17.17 6.57 -6.48
C PRO A 325 15.66 6.45 -6.77
N GLY A 326 15.19 6.97 -7.92
CA GLY A 326 13.77 6.95 -8.29
C GLY A 326 13.31 5.70 -9.03
N GLU A 327 13.95 4.55 -8.78
CA GLU A 327 13.59 3.28 -9.42
C GLU A 327 12.83 2.32 -8.49
N ASP A 328 12.80 2.60 -7.18
CA ASP A 328 11.94 1.93 -6.21
C ASP A 328 10.68 2.78 -5.97
N HIS A 329 9.53 2.15 -5.74
CA HIS A 329 8.24 2.85 -5.68
C HIS A 329 7.56 2.65 -4.34
N LEU A 330 7.03 3.74 -3.78
CA LEU A 330 6.20 3.72 -2.57
C LEU A 330 4.79 4.16 -2.94
N TYR A 331 3.81 3.31 -2.68
CA TYR A 331 2.41 3.58 -2.95
C TYR A 331 1.61 3.71 -1.65
N LEU A 332 0.73 4.70 -1.61
CA LEU A 332 -0.37 4.75 -0.66
C LEU A 332 -1.57 4.01 -1.27
N LEU A 333 -2.07 3.03 -0.54
CA LEU A 333 -3.29 2.30 -0.87
C LEU A 333 -4.46 2.94 -0.11
N TRP A 334 -5.26 3.65 -0.87
CA TRP A 334 -6.53 4.19 -0.44
C TRP A 334 -7.58 3.09 -0.49
N ARG A 335 -8.41 3.04 0.54
CA ARG A 335 -9.48 2.07 0.67
C ARG A 335 -10.78 2.78 0.98
N TRP A 336 -11.82 2.47 0.22
CA TRP A 336 -13.17 2.89 0.53
C TRP A 336 -13.67 2.12 1.75
N GLN A 337 -14.17 2.85 2.72
CA GLN A 337 -14.67 2.29 3.96
C GLN A 337 -16.09 2.77 4.19
N ASP A 338 -17.02 1.82 4.17
CA ASP A 338 -18.38 2.01 4.67
C ASP A 338 -18.43 1.54 6.12
N CYS A 339 -19.00 2.35 7.00
CA CYS A 339 -19.16 2.03 8.40
C CYS A 339 -20.45 2.59 8.97
N CYS A 340 -20.91 1.97 10.06
CA CYS A 340 -22.07 2.41 10.82
C CYS A 340 -21.63 3.27 12.01
N VAL A 341 -21.94 4.57 11.95
CA VAL A 341 -21.74 5.50 13.07
C VAL A 341 -23.05 5.56 13.85
N GLY A 342 -23.04 5.08 15.08
CA GLY A 342 -24.22 5.11 15.95
C GLY A 342 -24.68 6.53 16.26
N LEU A 343 -26.01 6.68 16.32
CA LEU A 343 -26.71 7.94 16.57
C LEU A 343 -26.82 8.30 18.04
#